data_AF-A0A8J6RYT9-F1
#
_entry.id   AF-A0A8J6RYT9-F1
#
_cell.length_a   1.000
_cell.length_b   1.000
_cell.length_c   1.000
_cell.angle_alpha   90.00
_cell.angle_beta   90.00
_cell.angle_gamma   90.00
#
_symmetry.space_group_name_H-M   'P 1'
#
loop_
_entity.id
_entity.type
_entity.pdbx_description
1 polymer ?
#
loop_
_entity_poly.entity_id
_entity_poly.type
_entity_poly.pdbx_seq_one_letter_code
_entity_poly.pdbx_strand_id
1 'polypeptide(L)'
;MTLADNSENLKVETNSPVQNSTINPPQNRSGFRQFFWKTFKGRPNQQPTLLGHFLITSGLLTLIGLGYFSLEWYADKTANNWLSPQKELTPVDNGLKPGASDRARLAEQLNEIQSRINRYSAMMVFFYKHYYMSISLTSASALVAGICLFFISKVGWEKANNALINVFIVTSSAVIYFGDLPGIFKHDESSAASRDLYLEHISLRNEVRSYLATGGTIGGDPEKPDAFSPTETSRFIHYVDKKMAELNKIPIAFDATRITGIERNLERLTVPEKVTSSPKAVQTKKLMASPKPSPTQ
;
A
#
# COMPACT_ATOMS: atom_id res chain seq x y z
N MET A 1 38.84 25.26 22.51
CA MET A 1 38.47 25.09 21.10
C MET A 1 37.63 26.29 20.72
N THR A 2 38.20 27.16 19.91
CA THR A 2 37.91 28.60 19.82
C THR A 2 36.77 28.87 18.84
N LEU A 3 35.77 29.61 19.29
CA LEU A 3 34.71 30.20 18.46
C LEU A 3 35.33 31.30 17.59
N ALA A 4 35.13 31.23 16.28
CA ALA A 4 35.46 32.31 15.35
C ALA A 4 34.18 32.72 14.60
N ASP A 5 33.72 33.89 15.01
CA ASP A 5 32.79 34.81 14.37
C ASP A 5 33.31 35.20 12.98
N ASN A 6 32.43 35.26 11.98
CA ASN A 6 32.78 35.82 10.66
C ASN A 6 31.54 36.49 10.07
N SER A 7 31.35 37.73 10.48
CA SER A 7 30.53 38.75 9.84
C SER A 7 31.36 39.48 8.76
N GLU A 8 30.67 40.23 7.91
CA GLU A 8 31.16 41.13 6.85
C GLU A 8 31.44 40.52 5.46
N ASN A 9 30.56 40.80 4.50
CA ASN A 9 30.76 41.99 3.64
C ASN A 9 29.61 42.19 2.65
N LEU A 10 28.97 43.36 2.77
CA LEU A 10 28.23 44.01 1.70
C LEU A 10 29.19 44.38 0.57
N LYS A 11 28.85 44.03 -0.67
CA LYS A 11 29.27 44.80 -1.85
C LYS A 11 28.06 45.22 -2.67
N VAL A 12 27.85 46.53 -2.61
CA VAL A 12 27.01 47.37 -3.47
C VAL A 12 27.72 47.58 -4.81
N GLU A 13 26.96 48.00 -5.83
CA GLU A 13 27.35 48.51 -7.17
C GLU A 13 27.64 47.42 -8.23
N THR A 14 27.13 47.47 -9.47
CA THR A 14 26.78 48.61 -10.34
C THR A 14 25.65 48.26 -11.32
N ASN A 15 24.72 49.21 -11.53
CA ASN A 15 23.75 49.20 -12.62
C ASN A 15 24.44 49.41 -13.98
N SER A 16 24.12 48.55 -14.96
CA SER A 16 24.39 48.79 -16.39
C SER A 16 23.05 48.88 -17.15
N PRO A 17 22.85 49.86 -18.05
CA PRO A 17 21.65 49.94 -18.86
C PRO A 17 21.73 48.90 -19.99
N VAL A 18 21.00 47.80 -19.84
CA VAL A 18 20.83 46.79 -20.90
C VAL A 18 19.80 47.29 -21.91
N GLN A 19 20.23 47.31 -23.16
CA GLN A 19 19.48 47.74 -24.35
C GLN A 19 18.16 46.97 -24.49
N ASN A 20 17.08 47.72 -24.72
CA ASN A 20 15.78 47.21 -25.16
C ASN A 20 15.90 46.58 -26.57
N SER A 21 16.23 45.29 -26.63
CA SER A 21 15.88 44.47 -27.79
C SER A 21 14.41 44.08 -27.67
N THR A 22 13.57 44.63 -28.54
CA THR A 22 12.17 44.27 -28.70
C THR A 22 12.08 42.81 -29.16
N ILE A 23 12.08 41.88 -28.19
CA ILE A 23 11.83 40.46 -28.44
C ILE A 23 10.34 40.34 -28.75
N ASN A 24 10.01 40.23 -30.03
CA ASN A 24 8.68 39.79 -30.44
C ASN A 24 8.42 38.43 -29.79
N PRO A 25 7.32 38.27 -29.01
CA PRO A 25 7.00 37.00 -28.40
C PRO A 25 6.77 35.97 -29.51
N PRO A 26 7.33 34.75 -29.42
CA PRO A 26 7.11 33.72 -30.41
C PRO A 26 5.60 33.42 -30.53
N GLN A 27 5.01 33.83 -31.65
CA GLN A 27 3.61 33.58 -32.04
C GLN A 27 3.36 32.12 -32.43
N ASN A 28 3.89 31.15 -31.70
CA ASN A 28 3.73 29.73 -32.01
C ASN A 28 3.35 28.89 -30.78
N ARG A 29 2.26 29.25 -30.12
CA ARG A 29 1.57 28.43 -29.11
C ARG A 29 0.04 28.35 -29.33
N SER A 30 -0.44 28.71 -30.52
CA SER A 30 -1.88 28.79 -30.81
C SER A 30 -2.50 27.47 -31.30
N GLY A 31 -1.72 26.57 -31.90
CA GLY A 31 -2.23 25.32 -32.47
C GLY A 31 -2.86 24.39 -31.43
N PHE A 32 -2.14 24.13 -30.33
CA PHE A 32 -2.64 23.23 -29.28
C PHE A 32 -3.84 23.83 -28.54
N ARG A 33 -3.80 25.14 -28.23
CA ARG A 33 -4.92 25.85 -27.60
C ARG A 33 -6.15 25.90 -28.51
N GLN A 34 -6.00 26.23 -29.81
CA GLN A 34 -7.12 26.24 -30.75
C GLN A 34 -7.68 24.85 -31.02
N PHE A 35 -6.81 23.83 -31.08
CA PHE A 35 -7.24 22.44 -31.14
C PHE A 35 -8.09 22.12 -29.91
N PHE A 36 -7.56 22.25 -28.70
CA PHE A 36 -8.30 22.01 -27.45
C PHE A 36 -9.61 22.81 -27.39
N TRP A 37 -9.58 24.08 -27.76
CA TRP A 37 -10.77 24.93 -27.72
C TRP A 37 -11.83 24.49 -28.74
N LYS A 38 -11.45 24.03 -29.94
CA LYS A 38 -12.36 23.47 -30.92
C LYS A 38 -12.86 22.07 -30.54
N THR A 39 -12.06 21.25 -29.88
CA THR A 39 -12.49 19.91 -29.44
C THR A 39 -13.41 19.96 -28.22
N PHE A 40 -13.25 20.96 -27.34
CA PHE A 40 -14.01 21.04 -26.08
C PHE A 40 -15.15 22.07 -26.08
N LYS A 41 -15.15 23.11 -26.93
CA LYS A 41 -16.37 23.91 -27.19
C LYS A 41 -17.25 23.24 -28.23
N GLY A 42 -17.75 22.05 -27.90
CA GLY A 42 -18.87 21.47 -28.60
C GLY A 42 -20.12 22.32 -28.40
N ARG A 43 -20.98 22.41 -29.42
CA ARG A 43 -22.37 22.88 -29.23
C ARG A 43 -23.01 22.07 -28.10
N PRO A 44 -23.99 22.61 -27.34
CA PRO A 44 -24.52 22.01 -26.11
C PRO A 44 -25.05 20.55 -26.20
N ASN A 45 -25.09 19.91 -27.38
CA ASN A 45 -25.50 18.52 -27.58
C ASN A 45 -24.55 17.69 -28.46
N GLN A 46 -23.30 18.12 -28.66
CA GLN A 46 -22.38 17.39 -29.55
C GLN A 46 -21.79 16.18 -28.81
N GLN A 47 -22.22 14.97 -29.18
CA GLN A 47 -21.65 13.74 -28.64
C GLN A 47 -20.20 13.57 -29.08
N PRO A 48 -19.33 12.98 -28.23
CA PRO A 48 -17.96 12.69 -28.62
C PRO A 48 -17.94 11.75 -29.82
N THR A 49 -17.03 11.98 -30.76
CA THR A 49 -16.73 10.98 -31.78
C THR A 49 -16.05 9.77 -31.13
N LEU A 50 -15.98 8.63 -31.83
CA LEU A 50 -15.22 7.46 -31.38
C LEU A 50 -13.79 7.84 -30.93
N LEU A 51 -13.11 8.66 -31.72
CA LEU A 51 -11.78 9.18 -31.38
C LEU A 51 -11.80 10.03 -30.10
N GLY A 52 -12.84 10.84 -29.90
CA GLY A 52 -13.04 11.60 -28.67
C GLY A 52 -13.16 10.70 -27.44
N HIS A 53 -13.89 9.59 -27.54
CA HIS A 53 -13.98 8.60 -26.47
C HIS A 53 -12.62 7.98 -26.12
N PHE A 54 -11.83 7.58 -27.12
CA PHE A 54 -10.48 7.06 -26.90
C PHE A 54 -9.56 8.08 -26.23
N LEU A 55 -9.60 9.34 -26.65
CA LEU A 55 -8.79 10.40 -26.06
C LEU A 55 -9.17 10.67 -24.60
N ILE A 56 -10.46 10.68 -24.27
CA ILE A 56 -10.95 10.85 -22.90
C ILE A 56 -10.48 9.68 -22.02
N THR A 57 -10.69 8.44 -22.48
CA THR A 57 -10.27 7.25 -21.73
C THR A 57 -8.76 7.21 -21.54
N SER A 58 -7.97 7.45 -22.60
CA SER A 58 -6.51 7.50 -22.50
C SER A 58 -6.03 8.61 -21.57
N GLY A 59 -6.66 9.79 -21.61
CA GLY A 59 -6.35 10.89 -20.71
C GLY A 59 -6.63 10.54 -19.25
N LEU A 60 -7.77 9.91 -18.98
CA LEU A 60 -8.15 9.48 -17.63
C LEU A 60 -7.21 8.39 -17.09
N LEU A 61 -6.85 7.39 -17.90
CA LEU A 61 -5.87 6.37 -17.52
C LEU A 61 -4.49 6.99 -17.25
N THR A 62 -4.08 7.98 -18.04
CA THR A 62 -2.83 8.72 -17.81
C THR A 62 -2.86 9.46 -16.47
N LEU A 63 -3.98 10.13 -16.14
CA LEU A 63 -4.14 10.81 -14.85
C LEU A 63 -4.11 9.84 -13.67
N ILE A 64 -4.78 8.69 -13.77
CA ILE A 64 -4.73 7.64 -12.74
C ILE A 64 -3.30 7.13 -12.58
N GLY A 65 -2.58 6.87 -13.69
CA GLY A 65 -1.18 6.44 -13.67
C GLY A 65 -0.24 7.48 -13.04
N LEU A 66 -0.42 8.76 -13.35
CA LEU A 66 0.33 9.86 -12.71
C LEU A 66 0.04 9.97 -11.21
N GLY A 67 -1.23 9.77 -10.81
CA GLY A 67 -1.63 9.71 -9.42
C GLY A 67 -0.97 8.56 -8.67
N TYR A 68 -0.96 7.37 -9.28
CA TYR A 68 -0.24 6.19 -8.77
C TYR A 68 1.26 6.51 -8.60
N PHE A 69 1.93 7.00 -9.64
CA PHE A 69 3.36 7.32 -9.58
C PHE A 69 3.70 8.37 -8.52
N SER A 70 2.87 9.41 -8.38
CA SER A 70 3.07 10.46 -7.38
C SER A 70 2.93 9.93 -5.95
N LEU A 71 1.93 9.07 -5.71
CA LEU A 71 1.75 8.40 -4.42
C LEU A 71 2.91 7.44 -4.12
N GLU A 72 3.40 6.73 -5.13
CA GLU A 72 4.54 5.83 -5.00
C GLU A 72 5.79 6.59 -4.57
N TRP A 73 6.10 7.67 -5.27
CA TRP A 73 7.25 8.53 -4.98
C TRP A 73 7.15 9.15 -3.57
N TYR A 74 5.97 9.62 -3.19
CA TYR A 74 5.73 10.16 -1.85
C TYR A 74 5.90 9.11 -0.75
N ALA A 75 5.36 7.90 -0.98
CA ALA A 75 5.44 6.80 -0.03
C ALA A 75 6.88 6.32 0.14
N ASP A 76 7.68 6.22 -0.93
CA ASP A 76 9.09 5.84 -0.84
C ASP A 76 9.90 6.88 -0.05
N LYS A 77 9.68 8.17 -0.29
CA LYS A 77 10.32 9.23 0.48
C LYS A 77 9.97 9.16 1.97
N THR A 78 8.71 8.87 2.28
CA THR A 78 8.22 8.78 3.66
C THR A 78 8.76 7.53 4.36
N ALA A 79 8.75 6.39 3.68
CA ALA A 79 9.25 5.12 4.18
C ALA A 79 10.74 5.20 4.54
N ASN A 80 11.56 5.85 3.70
CA ASN A 80 12.97 6.06 3.97
C ASN A 80 13.23 6.91 5.24
N ASN A 81 12.32 7.83 5.55
CA ASN A 81 12.42 8.62 6.79
C ASN A 81 12.05 7.78 8.03
N TRP A 82 11.00 6.96 7.93
CA TRP A 82 10.51 6.13 9.03
C TRP A 82 11.44 4.97 9.36
N LEU A 83 12.02 4.35 8.33
CA LEU A 83 13.00 3.27 8.46
C LEU A 83 14.43 3.80 8.59
N SER A 84 14.61 5.05 8.99
CA SER A 84 15.93 5.57 9.29
C SER A 84 16.65 4.59 10.22
N PRO A 85 17.92 4.24 9.94
CA PRO A 85 18.63 3.21 10.68
C PRO A 85 18.50 3.46 12.17
N GLN A 86 17.91 2.50 12.89
CA GLN A 86 17.89 2.55 14.35
C GLN A 86 19.34 2.67 14.80
N LYS A 87 19.63 3.64 15.67
CA LYS A 87 20.99 3.91 16.15
C LYS A 87 21.56 2.61 16.70
N GLU A 88 22.53 2.04 15.98
CA GLU A 88 23.15 0.80 16.40
C GLU A 88 23.91 1.04 17.70
N LEU A 89 23.65 0.19 18.70
CA LEU A 89 24.49 0.17 19.89
C LEU A 89 25.89 -0.29 19.49
N THR A 90 26.89 0.52 19.83
CA THR A 90 28.29 0.17 19.61
C THR A 90 28.64 -1.05 20.46
N PRO A 91 29.28 -2.08 19.89
CA PRO A 91 29.72 -3.22 20.67
C PRO A 91 30.70 -2.75 21.76
N VAL A 92 30.46 -3.16 23.00
CA VAL A 92 31.38 -2.93 24.11
C VAL A 92 32.34 -4.13 24.15
N ASP A 93 33.64 -3.89 24.01
CA ASP A 93 34.67 -4.92 24.00
C ASP A 93 34.98 -5.35 25.45
N ASN A 94 34.24 -6.35 25.95
CA ASN A 94 34.28 -6.78 27.34
C ASN A 94 35.03 -8.11 27.59
N GLY A 95 35.91 -8.52 26.68
CA GLY A 95 36.93 -9.53 27.02
C GLY A 95 36.57 -11.00 26.84
N LEU A 96 35.46 -11.31 26.16
CA LEU A 96 35.25 -12.65 25.61
C LEU A 96 36.30 -12.96 24.55
N LYS A 97 37.06 -14.03 24.76
CA LYS A 97 38.02 -14.59 23.79
C LYS A 97 37.51 -15.91 23.19
N PRO A 98 36.36 -15.91 22.47
CA PRO A 98 35.95 -17.09 21.74
C PRO A 98 37.02 -17.46 20.72
N GLY A 99 37.10 -18.76 20.41
CA GLY A 99 38.02 -19.26 19.39
C GLY A 99 37.82 -18.52 18.06
N ALA A 100 38.86 -18.49 17.22
CA ALA A 100 38.78 -17.81 15.93
C ALA A 100 37.65 -18.36 15.05
N SER A 101 37.38 -19.67 15.11
CA SER A 101 36.26 -20.33 14.43
C SER A 101 34.89 -19.80 14.89
N ASP A 102 34.70 -19.69 16.21
CA ASP A 102 33.42 -19.31 16.80
C ASP A 102 33.11 -17.84 16.52
N ARG A 103 34.14 -16.98 16.57
CA ARG A 103 34.04 -15.57 16.17
C ARG A 103 33.62 -15.43 14.71
N ALA A 104 34.25 -16.19 13.81
CA ALA A 104 33.90 -16.17 12.39
C ALA A 104 32.46 -16.63 12.18
N ARG A 105 32.03 -17.68 12.86
CA ARG A 105 30.66 -18.21 12.76
C ARG A 105 29.61 -17.22 13.28
N LEU A 106 29.83 -16.61 14.45
CA LEU A 106 28.92 -15.60 15.00
C LEU A 106 28.85 -14.34 14.12
N ALA A 107 29.96 -13.93 13.52
CA ALA A 107 29.98 -12.82 12.57
C ALA A 107 29.17 -13.12 11.30
N GLU A 108 29.29 -14.35 10.76
CA GLU A 108 28.49 -14.83 9.64
C GLU A 108 26.99 -14.81 9.98
N GLN A 109 26.60 -15.36 11.14
CA GLN A 109 25.21 -15.36 11.61
C GLN A 109 24.67 -13.93 11.79
N LEU A 110 25.47 -13.01 12.34
CA LEU A 110 25.08 -11.59 12.47
C LEU A 110 24.85 -10.92 11.12
N ASN A 111 25.71 -11.17 10.13
CA ASN A 111 25.55 -10.64 8.79
C ASN A 111 24.28 -11.18 8.11
N GLU A 112 24.01 -12.47 8.26
CA GLU A 112 22.79 -13.10 7.75
C GLU A 112 21.54 -12.53 8.42
N ILE A 113 21.55 -12.40 9.76
CA ILE A 113 20.46 -11.76 10.51
C ILE A 113 20.22 -10.33 10.01
N GLN A 114 21.29 -9.55 9.81
CA GLN A 114 21.18 -8.18 9.30
C GLN A 114 20.59 -8.14 7.89
N SER A 115 21.02 -9.04 7.00
CA SER A 115 20.46 -9.17 5.65
C SER A 115 18.95 -9.46 5.70
N ARG A 116 18.53 -10.36 6.60
CA ARG A 116 17.11 -10.68 6.81
C ARG A 116 16.30 -9.52 7.38
N ILE A 117 16.85 -8.78 8.34
CA ILE A 117 16.24 -7.55 8.87
C ILE A 117 15.96 -6.57 7.73
N ASN A 118 16.96 -6.30 6.88
CA ASN A 118 16.81 -5.40 5.75
C ASN A 118 15.73 -5.88 4.77
N ARG A 119 15.70 -7.19 4.48
CA ARG A 119 14.70 -7.80 3.60
C ARG A 119 13.28 -7.67 4.16
N TYR A 120 13.05 -8.03 5.42
CA TYR A 120 11.70 -7.96 6.02
C TYR A 120 11.23 -6.51 6.22
N SER A 121 12.16 -5.59 6.52
CA SER A 121 11.89 -4.16 6.55
C SER A 121 11.41 -3.64 5.19
N ALA A 122 12.10 -4.05 4.10
CA ALA A 122 11.70 -3.72 2.74
C ALA A 122 10.35 -4.33 2.35
N MET A 123 10.09 -5.59 2.73
CA MET A 123 8.79 -6.25 2.48
C MET A 123 7.64 -5.56 3.23
N MET A 124 7.84 -5.20 4.50
CA MET A 124 6.85 -4.47 5.30
C MET A 124 6.48 -3.14 4.63
N VAL A 125 7.49 -2.34 4.23
CA VAL A 125 7.25 -1.08 3.51
C VAL A 125 6.56 -1.30 2.18
N PHE A 126 6.97 -2.32 1.43
CA PHE A 126 6.36 -2.65 0.14
C PHE A 126 4.85 -2.90 0.28
N PHE A 127 4.44 -3.77 1.20
CA PHE A 127 3.02 -4.08 1.41
C PHE A 127 2.23 -2.91 1.96
N TYR A 128 2.79 -2.17 2.93
CA TYR A 128 2.14 -1.00 3.49
C TYR A 128 1.93 0.11 2.43
N LYS A 129 2.95 0.37 1.60
CA LYS A 129 2.88 1.33 0.48
C LYS A 129 1.74 0.95 -0.48
N HIS A 130 1.75 -0.29 -0.98
CA HIS A 130 0.75 -0.74 -1.95
C HIS A 130 -0.66 -0.74 -1.36
N TYR A 131 -0.83 -1.13 -0.10
CA TYR A 131 -2.10 -1.04 0.61
C TYR A 131 -2.67 0.38 0.62
N TYR A 132 -1.85 1.35 1.06
CA TYR A 132 -2.28 2.76 1.15
C TYR A 132 -2.56 3.37 -0.22
N MET A 133 -1.74 3.05 -1.23
CA MET A 133 -1.95 3.49 -2.61
C MET A 133 -3.27 2.96 -3.17
N SER A 134 -3.56 1.68 -2.95
CA SER A 134 -4.79 1.05 -3.43
C SER A 134 -6.03 1.70 -2.82
N ILE A 135 -6.03 1.93 -1.50
CA ILE A 135 -7.14 2.61 -0.82
C ILE A 135 -7.30 4.04 -1.34
N SER A 136 -6.21 4.79 -1.45
CA SER A 136 -6.24 6.19 -1.92
C SER A 136 -6.79 6.31 -3.34
N LEU A 137 -6.34 5.46 -4.26
CA LEU A 137 -6.82 5.43 -5.65
C LEU A 137 -8.26 4.96 -5.75
N THR A 138 -8.66 3.99 -4.91
CA THR A 138 -10.05 3.52 -4.84
C THR A 138 -10.96 4.65 -4.36
N SER A 139 -10.60 5.35 -3.28
CA SER A 139 -11.39 6.47 -2.74
C SER A 139 -11.49 7.64 -3.73
N ALA A 140 -10.38 8.03 -4.35
CA ALA A 140 -10.38 9.08 -5.37
C ALA A 140 -11.25 8.70 -6.58
N SER A 141 -11.12 7.47 -7.08
CA SER A 141 -11.91 6.98 -8.23
C SER A 141 -13.40 6.86 -7.87
N ALA A 142 -13.72 6.42 -6.66
CA ALA A 142 -15.10 6.30 -6.17
C ALA A 142 -15.78 7.67 -6.05
N LEU A 143 -15.04 8.71 -5.61
CA LEU A 143 -15.55 10.08 -5.57
C LEU A 143 -15.91 10.57 -6.97
N VAL A 144 -15.02 10.38 -7.95
CA VAL A 144 -15.27 10.79 -9.34
C VAL A 144 -16.44 10.00 -9.93
N ALA A 145 -16.50 8.68 -9.72
CA ALA A 145 -17.60 7.84 -10.17
C ALA A 145 -18.94 8.29 -9.56
N GLY A 146 -18.98 8.58 -8.25
CA GLY A 146 -20.17 9.06 -7.55
C GLY A 146 -20.69 10.40 -8.09
N ILE A 147 -19.79 11.35 -8.36
CA ILE A 147 -20.15 12.62 -8.99
C ILE A 147 -20.74 12.39 -10.38
N CYS A 148 -20.11 11.55 -11.20
CA CYS A 148 -20.63 11.24 -12.54
C CYS A 148 -22.01 10.58 -12.47
N LEU A 149 -22.19 9.60 -11.57
CA LEU A 149 -23.46 8.91 -11.37
C LEU A 149 -24.56 9.86 -10.90
N PHE A 150 -24.26 10.84 -10.05
CA PHE A 150 -25.21 11.86 -9.63
C PHE A 150 -25.75 12.67 -10.82
N PHE A 151 -24.86 13.15 -11.70
CA PHE A 151 -25.24 13.90 -12.89
C PHE A 151 -26.01 13.03 -13.90
N ILE A 152 -25.58 11.78 -14.13
CA ILE A 152 -26.28 10.82 -14.98
C ILE A 152 -27.70 10.57 -14.44
N SER A 153 -27.85 10.41 -13.12
CA SER A 153 -29.15 10.15 -12.48
C SER A 153 -30.10 11.35 -12.59
N LYS A 154 -29.58 12.58 -12.56
CA LYS A 154 -30.38 13.80 -12.72
C LYS A 154 -30.89 14.01 -14.14
N VAL A 155 -30.07 13.71 -15.16
CA VAL A 155 -30.40 13.92 -16.57
C VAL A 155 -31.13 12.72 -17.17
N GLY A 156 -30.88 11.52 -16.64
CA GLY A 156 -31.31 10.24 -17.19
C GLY A 156 -30.23 9.64 -18.11
N TRP A 157 -30.11 8.32 -18.10
CA TRP A 157 -29.08 7.57 -18.86
C TRP A 157 -29.13 7.83 -20.37
N GLU A 158 -30.33 7.95 -20.95
CA GLU A 158 -30.50 8.15 -22.40
C GLU A 158 -30.09 9.54 -22.88
N LYS A 159 -30.18 10.54 -21.99
CA LYS A 159 -29.91 11.95 -22.32
C LYS A 159 -28.55 12.43 -21.80
N ALA A 160 -27.90 11.64 -20.96
CA ALA A 160 -26.59 11.97 -20.41
C ALA A 160 -25.54 12.01 -21.52
N ASN A 161 -24.53 12.87 -21.36
CA ASN A 161 -23.43 12.94 -22.31
C ASN A 161 -22.61 11.64 -22.29
N ASN A 162 -22.42 11.00 -23.45
CA ASN A 162 -21.64 9.75 -23.54
C ASN A 162 -20.21 9.90 -22.98
N ALA A 163 -19.60 11.09 -23.03
CA ALA A 163 -18.31 11.34 -22.37
C ALA A 163 -18.37 11.10 -20.86
N LEU A 164 -19.44 11.58 -20.22
CA LEU A 164 -19.66 11.42 -18.79
C LEU A 164 -19.90 9.96 -18.42
N ILE A 165 -20.68 9.24 -19.25
CA ILE A 165 -20.90 7.80 -19.10
C ILE A 165 -19.57 7.05 -19.20
N ASN A 166 -18.71 7.38 -20.17
CA ASN A 166 -17.39 6.76 -20.30
C ASN A 166 -16.50 7.01 -19.07
N VAL A 167 -16.44 8.24 -18.56
CA VAL A 167 -15.68 8.55 -17.34
C VAL A 167 -16.21 7.75 -16.15
N PHE A 168 -17.53 7.64 -16.02
CA PHE A 168 -18.15 6.82 -14.98
C PHE A 168 -17.75 5.35 -15.08
N ILE A 169 -17.81 4.76 -16.28
CA ILE A 169 -17.45 3.35 -16.50
C ILE A 169 -15.97 3.11 -16.14
N VAL A 170 -15.06 3.94 -16.67
CA VAL A 170 -13.61 3.77 -16.43
C VAL A 170 -13.25 3.95 -14.96
N THR A 171 -13.82 4.96 -14.28
CA THR A 171 -13.56 5.16 -12.84
C THR A 171 -14.18 4.05 -11.99
N SER A 172 -15.35 3.53 -12.34
CA SER A 172 -15.95 2.37 -11.66
C SER A 172 -15.10 1.10 -11.82
N SER A 173 -14.58 0.85 -13.03
CA SER A 173 -13.63 -0.25 -13.26
C SER A 173 -12.35 -0.08 -12.42
N ALA A 174 -11.83 1.14 -12.32
CA ALA A 174 -10.67 1.44 -11.48
C ALA A 174 -10.97 1.19 -9.99
N VAL A 175 -12.16 1.57 -9.49
CA VAL A 175 -12.60 1.28 -8.11
C VAL A 175 -12.59 -0.22 -7.82
N ILE A 176 -13.12 -1.04 -8.73
CA ILE A 176 -13.13 -2.50 -8.55
C ILE A 176 -11.69 -3.03 -8.55
N TYR A 177 -10.89 -2.63 -9.56
CA TYR A 177 -9.52 -3.09 -9.71
C TYR A 177 -8.66 -2.76 -8.48
N PHE A 178 -8.60 -1.49 -8.06
CA PHE A 178 -7.80 -1.08 -6.90
C PHE A 178 -8.45 -1.48 -5.57
N GLY A 179 -9.76 -1.67 -5.51
CA GLY A 179 -10.46 -2.11 -4.30
C GLY A 179 -10.18 -3.57 -3.96
N ASP A 180 -10.03 -4.43 -4.97
CA ASP A 180 -9.84 -5.87 -4.76
C ASP A 180 -8.38 -6.27 -4.53
N LEU A 181 -7.41 -5.49 -5.06
CA LEU A 181 -5.97 -5.78 -4.93
C LEU A 181 -5.52 -6.05 -3.46
N PRO A 182 -5.86 -5.21 -2.48
CA PRO A 182 -5.51 -5.47 -1.07
C PRO A 182 -6.02 -6.79 -0.53
N GLY A 183 -7.21 -7.21 -0.98
CA GLY A 183 -7.85 -8.44 -0.56
C GLY A 183 -7.20 -9.67 -1.20
N ILE A 184 -6.87 -9.59 -2.50
CA ILE A 184 -6.23 -10.69 -3.24
C ILE A 184 -4.84 -10.98 -2.65
N PHE A 185 -4.06 -9.94 -2.39
CA PHE A 185 -2.69 -10.08 -1.87
C PHE A 185 -2.59 -9.95 -0.34
N LYS A 186 -3.73 -9.93 0.37
CA LYS A 186 -3.84 -9.82 1.83
C LYS A 186 -2.77 -8.88 2.40
N HIS A 187 -2.70 -7.66 1.86
CA HIS A 187 -1.58 -6.75 2.12
C HIS A 187 -1.40 -6.44 3.61
N ASP A 188 -2.50 -6.35 4.36
CA ASP A 188 -2.48 -6.14 5.81
C ASP A 188 -1.85 -7.32 6.57
N GLU A 189 -2.30 -8.56 6.29
CA GLU A 189 -1.72 -9.77 6.89
C GLU A 189 -0.23 -9.93 6.53
N SER A 190 0.14 -9.70 5.27
CA SER A 190 1.53 -9.82 4.80
C SER A 190 2.44 -8.75 5.40
N SER A 191 1.94 -7.53 5.57
CA SER A 191 2.64 -6.44 6.24
C SER A 191 2.84 -6.75 7.73
N ALA A 192 1.79 -7.20 8.44
CA ALA A 192 1.86 -7.58 9.85
C ALA A 192 2.84 -8.74 10.07
N ALA A 193 2.77 -9.80 9.26
CA ALA A 193 3.69 -10.92 9.33
C ALA A 193 5.16 -10.50 9.06
N SER A 194 5.38 -9.61 8.09
CA SER A 194 6.72 -9.07 7.80
C SER A 194 7.26 -8.23 8.95
N ARG A 195 6.40 -7.41 9.59
CA ARG A 195 6.74 -6.63 10.78
C ARG A 195 7.15 -7.53 11.94
N ASP A 196 6.37 -8.58 12.21
CA ASP A 196 6.64 -9.48 13.34
C ASP A 196 7.96 -10.23 13.11
N LEU A 197 8.22 -10.74 11.90
CA LEU A 197 9.51 -11.34 11.54
C LEU A 197 10.68 -10.35 11.65
N TYR A 198 10.47 -9.09 11.26
CA TYR A 198 11.47 -8.02 11.40
C TYR A 198 11.84 -7.79 12.87
N LEU A 199 10.84 -7.69 13.75
CA LEU A 199 11.05 -7.49 15.20
C LEU A 199 11.76 -8.69 15.84
N GLU A 200 11.37 -9.91 15.48
CA GLU A 200 12.00 -11.15 15.96
C GLU A 200 13.48 -11.22 15.56
N HIS A 201 13.84 -10.85 14.32
CA HIS A 201 15.24 -10.82 13.90
C HIS A 201 16.04 -9.70 14.59
N ILE A 202 15.43 -8.55 14.88
CA ILE A 202 16.06 -7.50 15.69
C ILE A 202 16.33 -8.01 17.10
N SER A 203 15.37 -8.70 17.72
CA SER A 203 15.54 -9.31 19.03
C SER A 203 16.71 -10.29 19.00
N LEU A 204 16.73 -11.21 18.03
CA LEU A 204 17.80 -12.19 17.88
C LEU A 204 19.17 -11.52 17.67
N ARG A 205 19.25 -10.45 16.87
CA ARG A 205 20.48 -9.67 16.69
C ARG A 205 20.96 -9.06 18.01
N ASN A 206 20.04 -8.52 18.80
CA ASN A 206 20.35 -7.93 20.09
C ASN A 206 20.78 -8.99 21.10
N GLU A 207 20.18 -10.19 21.08
CA GLU A 207 20.60 -11.35 21.87
C GLU A 207 22.03 -11.76 21.52
N VAL A 208 22.37 -11.89 20.24
CA VAL A 208 23.73 -12.22 19.79
C VAL A 208 24.74 -11.15 20.22
N ARG A 209 24.40 -9.86 20.06
CA ARG A 209 25.26 -8.76 20.53
C ARG A 209 25.44 -8.75 22.04
N SER A 210 24.37 -9.03 22.79
CA SER A 210 24.42 -9.12 24.26
C SER A 210 25.25 -10.32 24.71
N TYR A 211 25.12 -11.46 24.04
CA TYR A 211 25.97 -12.63 24.26
C TYR A 211 27.44 -12.33 23.99
N LEU A 212 27.77 -11.65 22.88
CA LEU A 212 29.15 -11.25 22.59
C LEU A 212 29.74 -10.31 23.65
N ALA A 213 28.91 -9.50 24.30
CA ALA A 213 29.34 -8.58 25.35
C ALA A 213 29.42 -9.21 26.75
N THR A 214 28.65 -10.27 27.03
CA THR A 214 28.47 -10.81 28.39
C THR A 214 28.86 -12.27 28.55
N GLY A 215 28.80 -13.08 27.48
CA GLY A 215 29.18 -14.50 27.48
C GLY A 215 28.10 -15.41 28.04
N GLY A 216 26.92 -14.86 28.28
CA GLY A 216 25.77 -15.60 28.76
C GLY A 216 24.47 -15.03 28.19
N THR A 217 23.38 -15.69 28.52
CA THR A 217 22.03 -15.30 28.12
C THR A 217 21.16 -15.13 29.35
N ILE A 218 20.14 -14.29 29.24
CA ILE A 218 19.07 -14.12 30.23
C ILE A 218 17.91 -15.04 29.80
N GLY A 219 17.18 -15.64 30.74
CA GLY A 219 15.99 -16.45 30.44
C GLY A 219 16.26 -17.92 30.05
N GLY A 220 17.44 -18.45 30.36
CA GLY A 220 17.73 -19.89 30.17
C GLY A 220 17.01 -20.81 31.16
N ASP A 221 16.56 -20.27 32.30
CA ASP A 221 15.86 -20.98 33.37
C ASP A 221 14.40 -20.48 33.48
N PRO A 222 13.39 -21.32 33.19
CA PRO A 222 11.99 -20.93 33.30
C PRO A 222 11.54 -20.60 34.73
N GLU A 223 12.27 -21.04 35.77
CA GLU A 223 11.99 -20.68 37.16
C GLU A 223 12.58 -19.33 37.56
N LYS A 224 13.57 -18.82 36.82
CA LYS A 224 14.24 -17.54 37.07
C LYS A 224 14.53 -16.82 35.74
N PRO A 225 13.52 -16.17 35.13
CA PRO A 225 13.65 -15.55 33.82
C PRO A 225 14.74 -14.46 33.78
N ASP A 226 15.00 -13.80 34.90
CA ASP A 226 15.99 -12.71 34.99
C ASP A 226 17.41 -13.18 35.37
N ALA A 227 17.61 -14.47 35.62
CA ALA A 227 18.91 -14.99 36.03
C ALA A 227 19.89 -15.06 34.84
N PHE A 228 21.05 -14.43 34.99
CA PHE A 228 22.16 -14.57 34.05
C PHE A 228 22.73 -15.99 34.11
N SER A 229 22.72 -16.68 32.98
CA SER A 229 23.30 -18.02 32.84
C SER A 229 24.47 -17.99 31.85
N PRO A 230 25.71 -18.20 32.31
CA PRO A 230 26.85 -18.38 31.41
C PRO A 230 26.55 -19.52 30.43
N THR A 231 26.74 -19.27 29.13
CA THR A 231 26.40 -20.23 28.08
C THR A 231 27.61 -20.49 27.21
N GLU A 232 27.93 -21.76 27.00
CA GLU A 232 29.00 -22.18 26.10
C GLU A 232 28.74 -21.67 24.68
N THR A 233 29.79 -21.18 24.01
CA THR A 233 29.67 -20.55 22.68
C THR A 233 29.15 -21.51 21.62
N SER A 234 29.58 -22.76 21.64
CA SER A 234 29.08 -23.82 20.74
C SER A 234 27.55 -24.00 20.86
N ARG A 235 27.05 -24.09 22.09
CA ARG A 235 25.62 -24.21 22.39
C ARG A 235 24.83 -22.98 21.95
N PHE A 236 25.40 -21.79 22.16
CA PHE A 236 24.77 -20.54 21.71
C PHE A 236 24.70 -20.45 20.17
N ILE A 237 25.77 -20.84 19.45
CA ILE A 237 25.76 -20.89 17.98
C ILE A 237 24.63 -21.79 17.46
N HIS A 238 24.47 -22.98 18.04
CA HIS A 238 23.38 -23.90 17.68
C HIS A 238 22.00 -23.34 18.01
N TYR A 239 21.86 -22.61 19.12
CA TYR A 239 20.63 -21.89 19.45
C TYR A 239 20.28 -20.85 18.38
N VAL A 240 21.25 -20.04 17.95
CA VAL A 240 21.07 -19.02 16.90
C VAL A 240 20.68 -19.70 15.58
N ASP A 241 21.35 -20.78 15.18
CA ASP A 241 21.02 -21.53 13.96
C ASP A 241 19.58 -22.06 14.00
N LYS A 242 19.17 -22.63 15.13
CA LYS A 242 17.79 -23.11 15.33
C LYS A 242 16.78 -21.96 15.23
N LYS A 243 17.03 -20.83 15.90
CA LYS A 243 16.16 -19.66 15.84
C LYS A 243 16.07 -19.07 14.43
N MET A 244 17.19 -18.96 13.72
CA MET A 244 17.19 -18.51 12.33
C MET A 244 16.40 -19.44 11.41
N ALA A 245 16.42 -20.76 11.66
CA ALA A 245 15.61 -21.72 10.91
C ALA A 245 14.12 -21.57 11.22
N GLU A 246 13.74 -21.41 12.49
CA GLU A 246 12.35 -21.17 12.92
C GLU A 246 11.75 -19.89 12.33
N LEU A 247 12.57 -18.83 12.20
CA LEU A 247 12.16 -17.54 11.66
C LEU A 247 12.24 -17.45 10.13
N ASN A 248 12.65 -18.51 9.43
CA ASN A 248 12.76 -18.52 7.97
C ASN A 248 11.40 -18.78 7.29
N LYS A 249 10.43 -17.90 7.54
CA LYS A 249 9.08 -17.95 6.97
C LYS A 249 8.94 -16.92 5.86
N ILE A 250 8.16 -17.24 4.82
CA ILE A 250 7.84 -16.32 3.72
C ILE A 250 6.51 -15.62 4.06
N PRO A 251 6.50 -14.33 4.42
CA PRO A 251 5.29 -13.62 4.87
C PRO A 251 4.47 -13.10 3.68
N ILE A 252 4.08 -13.99 2.76
CA ILE A 252 3.26 -13.64 1.60
C ILE A 252 1.98 -14.45 1.68
N ALA A 253 0.87 -13.76 1.91
CA ALA A 253 -0.45 -14.36 1.88
C ALA A 253 -1.17 -13.99 0.57
N PHE A 254 -1.83 -14.98 -0.04
CA PHE A 254 -2.56 -14.79 -1.30
C PHE A 254 -3.90 -15.52 -1.22
N ASP A 255 -4.98 -14.81 -1.52
CA ASP A 255 -6.33 -15.36 -1.55
C ASP A 255 -6.78 -15.59 -3.00
N ALA A 256 -6.49 -16.78 -3.51
CA ALA A 256 -6.88 -17.19 -4.86
C ALA A 256 -8.41 -17.26 -5.04
N THR A 257 -9.18 -17.43 -3.96
CA THR A 257 -10.64 -17.58 -4.06
C THR A 257 -11.31 -16.30 -4.55
N ARG A 258 -10.73 -15.13 -4.24
CA ARG A 258 -11.22 -13.83 -4.70
C ARG A 258 -11.14 -13.66 -6.21
N ILE A 259 -10.16 -14.27 -6.87
CA ILE A 259 -10.05 -14.24 -8.34
C ILE A 259 -11.16 -15.08 -8.96
N THR A 260 -11.38 -16.31 -8.45
CA THR A 260 -12.43 -17.21 -8.96
C THR A 260 -13.86 -16.73 -8.66
N GLY A 261 -14.04 -15.89 -7.64
CA GLY A 261 -15.32 -15.28 -7.31
C GLY A 261 -15.79 -14.25 -8.35
N ILE A 262 -14.86 -13.56 -9.02
CA ILE A 262 -15.18 -12.58 -10.06
C ILE A 262 -15.83 -13.26 -11.26
N GLU A 263 -15.33 -14.43 -11.68
CA GLU A 263 -15.93 -15.24 -12.74
C GLU A 263 -17.37 -15.63 -12.41
N ARG A 264 -17.63 -16.14 -11.20
CA ARG A 264 -19.00 -16.49 -10.76
C ARG A 264 -19.95 -15.29 -10.73
N ASN A 265 -19.45 -14.11 -10.37
CA ASN A 265 -20.27 -12.90 -10.34
C ASN A 265 -20.56 -12.38 -11.75
N LEU A 266 -19.59 -12.49 -12.68
CA LEU A 266 -19.80 -12.17 -14.09
C LEU A 266 -20.79 -13.13 -14.75
N GLU A 267 -20.70 -14.44 -14.47
CA GLU A 267 -21.67 -15.42 -14.96
C GLU A 267 -23.10 -15.08 -14.54
N ARG A 268 -23.30 -14.66 -13.28
CA ARG A 268 -24.61 -14.24 -12.76
C ARG A 268 -25.17 -12.99 -13.45
N LEU A 269 -24.31 -12.11 -13.97
CA LEU A 269 -24.73 -10.92 -14.72
C LEU A 269 -25.08 -11.25 -16.18
N THR A 270 -24.53 -12.33 -16.73
CA THR A 270 -24.77 -12.76 -18.13
C THR A 270 -25.96 -13.69 -18.31
N VAL A 271 -26.47 -14.33 -17.26
CA VAL A 271 -27.69 -15.15 -17.36
C VAL A 271 -28.88 -14.22 -17.14
N PRO A 272 -29.70 -13.90 -18.18
CA PRO A 272 -30.93 -13.18 -17.95
C PRO A 272 -31.78 -14.03 -17.01
N GLU A 273 -32.02 -13.50 -15.82
CA GLU A 273 -32.94 -14.10 -14.87
C GLU A 273 -34.27 -14.25 -15.61
N LYS A 274 -34.59 -15.49 -16.00
CA LYS A 274 -35.85 -15.82 -16.62
C LYS A 274 -36.87 -15.61 -15.51
N VAL A 275 -37.40 -14.39 -15.42
CA VAL A 275 -38.45 -13.98 -14.48
C VAL A 275 -39.63 -14.88 -14.78
N THR A 276 -39.64 -16.02 -14.11
CA THR A 276 -40.73 -16.97 -14.19
C THR A 276 -41.75 -16.41 -13.24
N SER A 277 -42.53 -15.44 -13.75
CA SER A 277 -43.69 -14.89 -13.08
C SER A 277 -44.71 -16.00 -12.89
N SER A 278 -44.50 -16.82 -11.87
CA SER A 278 -45.51 -17.75 -11.40
C SER A 278 -46.47 -16.94 -10.52
N PRO A 279 -47.76 -16.82 -10.88
CA PRO A 279 -48.71 -16.09 -10.06
C PRO A 279 -48.86 -16.85 -8.73
N LYS A 280 -48.41 -16.23 -7.63
CA LYS A 280 -48.76 -16.72 -6.29
C LYS A 280 -50.25 -16.49 -6.10
N ALA A 281 -51.03 -17.54 -6.31
CA ALA A 281 -52.40 -17.62 -5.86
C ALA A 281 -52.45 -17.30 -4.36
N VAL A 282 -53.23 -16.28 -4.03
CA VAL A 282 -53.60 -15.88 -2.68
C VAL A 282 -54.26 -17.07 -1.99
N GLN A 283 -53.51 -17.79 -1.14
CA GLN A 283 -54.13 -18.72 -0.21
C GLN A 283 -54.65 -17.94 0.99
N THR A 284 -55.94 -17.63 0.93
CA THR A 284 -56.76 -17.12 2.02
C THR A 284 -56.73 -18.12 3.17
N LYS A 285 -55.88 -17.88 4.18
CA LYS A 285 -55.80 -18.71 5.37
C LYS A 285 -57.04 -18.47 6.21
N LYS A 286 -57.98 -19.42 6.12
CA LYS A 286 -59.25 -19.48 6.84
C LYS A 286 -59.00 -19.46 8.36
N LEU A 287 -59.51 -18.42 8.99
CA LEU A 287 -59.67 -18.26 10.43
C LEU A 287 -60.57 -19.39 10.96
N MET A 288 -60.07 -20.25 11.83
CA MET A 288 -60.91 -21.12 12.66
C MET A 288 -60.43 -21.06 14.11
N ALA A 289 -61.43 -20.85 14.97
CA ALA A 289 -61.35 -20.60 16.39
C ALA A 289 -61.04 -21.88 17.21
N SER A 290 -60.39 -21.67 18.37
CA SER A 290 -60.57 -22.27 19.72
C SER A 290 -61.11 -23.72 19.86
N PRO A 291 -60.65 -24.52 20.84
CA PRO A 291 -60.74 -24.13 22.26
C PRO A 291 -59.64 -24.62 23.23
N LYS A 292 -59.63 -23.92 24.38
CA LYS A 292 -59.02 -24.24 25.68
C LYS A 292 -59.44 -25.65 26.15
N PRO A 293 -58.58 -26.38 26.89
CA PRO A 293 -58.96 -26.63 28.29
C PRO A 293 -57.82 -26.56 29.32
N SER A 294 -58.31 -26.29 30.52
CA SER A 294 -57.83 -26.20 31.91
C SER A 294 -56.81 -27.22 32.45
N PRO A 295 -56.30 -26.99 33.69
CA PRO A 295 -55.04 -27.51 34.20
C PRO A 295 -55.21 -28.79 35.02
N THR A 296 -54.12 -29.52 35.28
CA THR A 296 -54.09 -30.54 36.34
C THR A 296 -52.70 -30.68 36.94
N GLN A 297 -52.66 -30.38 38.25
CA GLN A 297 -51.78 -30.79 39.36
C GLN A 297 -50.27 -30.53 39.28
#